data_AF-A0A959BEF9-F1
#
_entry.id   AF-A0A959BEF9-F1
#
_cell.length_a   1.000
_cell.length_b   1.000
_cell.length_c   1.000
_cell.angle_alpha   90.00
_cell.angle_beta   90.00
_cell.angle_gamma   90.00
#
_symmetry.space_group_name_H-M   'P 1'
#
loop_
_entity.id
_entity.type
_entity.pdbx_description
1 polymer ?
#
loop_
_entity_poly.entity_id
_entity_poly.type
_entity_poly.pdbx_seq_one_letter_code
_entity_poly.pdbx_strand_id
1 'polypeptide(L)'
;MVKVYLFGSFAKHKQREDSDIDLYVEFDPNVSIGLEFVKIYLDLKELTGREVDLVTEKSISKYIKSRVEQEKILIYERKAA
;
A
#
# COMPACT_ATOMS: atom_id res chain seq x y z
N MET A 1 -0.18 4.20 15.21
CA MET A 1 0.02 2.85 14.59
C MET A 1 0.31 2.96 13.09
N VAL A 2 0.84 1.90 12.46
CA VAL A 2 0.96 1.79 10.99
C VAL A 2 0.50 0.40 10.55
N LYS A 3 -0.33 0.32 9.53
CA LYS A 3 -0.72 -0.94 8.88
C LYS A 3 -0.49 -0.85 7.38
N VAL A 4 0.04 -1.92 6.80
CA VAL A 4 0.20 -2.06 5.36
C VAL A 4 -0.59 -3.26 4.91
N TYR A 5 -1.38 -3.06 3.86
CA TYR A 5 -2.18 -4.09 3.25
C TYR A 5 -1.79 -4.24 1.78
N LEU A 6 -1.68 -5.48 1.34
CA LEU A 6 -1.62 -5.83 -0.06
C LEU A 6 -3.04 -5.90 -0.61
N PHE A 7 -3.30 -5.31 -1.77
CA PHE A 7 -4.58 -5.50 -2.46
C PHE A 7 -4.35 -5.80 -3.94
N GLY A 8 -5.42 -5.80 -4.73
CA GLY A 8 -5.31 -5.93 -6.17
C GLY A 8 -4.85 -7.30 -6.66
N SER A 9 -4.07 -7.31 -7.74
CA SER A 9 -3.78 -8.54 -8.49
C SER A 9 -3.00 -9.55 -7.65
N PHE A 10 -2.00 -9.09 -6.90
CA PHE A 10 -1.17 -9.90 -6.01
C PHE A 10 -1.96 -10.47 -4.83
N ALA A 11 -2.87 -9.70 -4.23
CA ALA A 11 -3.74 -10.20 -3.15
C ALA A 11 -4.71 -11.29 -3.64
N LYS A 12 -5.09 -11.26 -4.92
CA LYS A 12 -6.03 -12.22 -5.53
C LYS A 12 -5.35 -13.41 -6.22
N HIS A 13 -4.02 -13.51 -6.16
CA HIS A 13 -3.24 -14.49 -6.92
C HIS A 13 -3.51 -14.43 -8.44
N LYS A 14 -3.77 -13.24 -8.98
CA LYS A 14 -4.08 -12.98 -10.40
C LYS A 14 -3.07 -12.01 -11.05
N GLN A 15 -1.92 -11.80 -10.41
CA GLN A 15 -0.85 -11.00 -10.96
C GLN A 15 -0.29 -11.62 -12.23
N ARG A 16 0.11 -10.75 -13.16
CA ARG A 16 0.88 -11.09 -14.37
C ARG A 16 2.33 -10.64 -14.20
N GLU A 17 3.18 -11.02 -15.15
CA GLU A 17 4.59 -10.63 -15.15
C GLU A 17 4.80 -9.11 -15.14
N ASP A 18 3.90 -8.36 -15.76
CA ASP A 18 3.90 -6.89 -15.87
C ASP A 18 3.10 -6.18 -14.76
N SER A 19 2.54 -6.91 -13.79
CA SER A 19 1.71 -6.30 -12.75
C SER A 19 2.54 -5.54 -11.71
N ASP A 20 1.98 -4.42 -11.29
CA ASP A 20 2.37 -3.58 -10.17
C ASP A 20 1.96 -4.20 -8.83
N ILE A 21 2.66 -3.79 -7.77
CA ILE A 21 2.31 -4.16 -6.39
C ILE A 21 1.47 -3.05 -5.78
N ASP A 22 0.19 -3.34 -5.61
CA ASP A 22 -0.83 -2.46 -5.01
C ASP A 22 -0.77 -2.53 -3.46
N LEU A 23 -0.39 -1.43 -2.81
CA LEU A 23 -0.26 -1.34 -1.35
C LEU A 23 -1.09 -0.20 -0.75
N TYR A 24 -1.95 -0.55 0.21
CA TYR A 24 -2.71 0.42 0.98
C TYR A 24 -2.11 0.58 2.38
N VAL A 25 -1.81 1.82 2.74
CA VAL A 25 -1.13 2.15 4.00
C VAL A 25 -2.02 3.01 4.88
N GLU A 26 -2.34 2.48 6.06
CA GLU A 26 -3.02 3.19 7.14
C GLU A 26 -1.99 3.70 8.13
N PHE A 27 -2.03 4.99 8.41
CA PHE A 27 -1.19 5.63 9.42
C PHE A 27 -2.07 6.16 10.55
N ASP A 28 -1.44 6.33 11.72
CA ASP A 28 -2.01 7.15 12.79
C ASP A 28 -2.39 8.53 12.25
N PRO A 29 -3.54 9.12 12.65
CA PRO A 29 -3.92 10.46 12.24
C PRO A 29 -2.84 11.52 12.49
N ASN A 30 -2.01 11.30 13.51
CA ASN A 30 -0.94 12.21 13.93
C ASN A 30 0.36 12.07 13.12
N VAL A 31 0.45 11.08 12.22
CA VAL A 31 1.61 10.91 11.35
C VAL A 31 1.43 11.76 10.10
N SER A 32 2.32 12.74 9.94
CA SER A 32 2.52 13.46 8.69
C SER A 32 3.52 12.70 7.84
N ILE A 33 3.16 12.44 6.59
CA ILE A 33 4.01 11.73 5.65
C ILE A 33 4.36 12.73 4.56
N GLY A 34 5.62 13.13 4.50
CA GLY A 34 6.12 14.06 3.49
C GLY A 34 6.93 13.30 2.45
N LEU A 35 8.16 13.77 2.23
CA LEU A 35 9.10 13.17 1.29
C LEU A 35 9.50 11.73 1.67
N GLU A 36 9.28 11.32 2.92
CA GLU A 36 9.48 9.94 3.35
C GLU A 36 8.64 8.94 2.53
N PHE A 37 7.45 9.36 2.07
CA PHE A 37 6.61 8.49 1.22
C PHE A 37 7.27 8.17 -0.11
N VAL A 38 7.94 9.17 -0.71
CA VAL A 38 8.67 9.00 -1.97
C VAL A 38 9.84 8.05 -1.78
N LYS A 39 10.55 8.17 -0.66
CA LYS A 39 11.63 7.24 -0.32
C LYS A 39 11.11 5.81 -0.17
N ILE A 40 9.99 5.60 0.52
CA ILE A 40 9.36 4.27 0.65
C ILE A 40 9.00 3.70 -0.72
N TYR A 41 8.39 4.50 -1.61
CA TYR A 41 8.08 4.07 -2.98
C TYR A 41 9.34 3.59 -3.72
N LEU A 42 10.42 4.39 -3.70
CA LEU A 42 11.67 4.06 -4.39
C LEU A 42 12.33 2.81 -3.81
N ASP A 43 12.41 2.72 -2.48
CA ASP A 43 13.00 1.57 -1.78
C ASP A 43 12.23 0.27 -2.11
N LEU A 44 10.89 0.31 -2.15
CA LEU A 44 10.07 -0.85 -2.49
C LEU A 44 10.22 -1.25 -3.96
N LYS A 45 10.27 -0.27 -4.86
CA LYS A 45 10.50 -0.52 -6.29
C LYS A 45 11.85 -1.19 -6.54
N GLU A 46 12.91 -0.71 -5.90
CA GLU A 46 14.24 -1.31 -5.97
C GLU A 46 14.25 -2.74 -5.41
N LEU A 47 13.66 -2.94 -4.23
CA LEU A 47 13.66 -4.23 -3.54
C LEU A 47 12.86 -5.30 -4.31
N THR A 48 11.75 -4.91 -4.92
CA THR A 48 10.82 -5.84 -5.59
C THR A 48 11.11 -6.01 -7.08
N GLY A 49 11.84 -5.08 -7.69
CA GLY A 49 12.06 -5.01 -9.14
C GLY A 49 10.78 -4.72 -9.94
N ARG A 50 9.73 -4.17 -9.31
CA ARG A 50 8.41 -3.91 -9.90
C ARG A 50 7.95 -2.49 -9.59
N GLU A 51 7.02 -1.98 -10.42
CA GLU A 51 6.26 -0.78 -10.04
C GLU A 51 5.42 -1.06 -8.79
N VAL A 52 5.27 -0.04 -7.94
CA VAL A 52 4.57 -0.15 -6.66
C VAL A 52 3.58 1.01 -6.51
N ASP A 53 2.30 0.72 -6.45
CA ASP A 53 1.27 1.74 -6.23
C ASP A 53 0.95 1.84 -4.74
N LEU A 54 1.44 2.92 -4.11
CA LEU A 54 1.17 3.24 -2.72
C LEU A 54 -0.03 4.17 -2.59
N VAL A 55 -1.09 3.70 -1.95
CA VAL A 55 -2.28 4.49 -1.62
C VAL A 55 -2.42 4.67 -0.12
N THR A 56 -2.85 5.86 0.29
CA THR A 56 -3.12 6.18 1.71
C THR A 56 -4.57 6.55 1.87
N GLU A 57 -5.07 6.47 3.11
CA GLU A 57 -6.45 6.87 3.42
C GLU A 57 -6.77 8.32 3.00
N LYS A 58 -5.78 9.22 3.00
CA LYS A 58 -5.97 10.62 2.60
C LYS A 58 -5.97 10.84 1.09
N SER A 59 -5.34 9.95 0.32
CA SER A 59 -5.16 10.08 -1.14
C SER A 59 -6.07 9.16 -1.97
N ILE A 60 -6.75 8.20 -1.33
CA ILE A 60 -7.54 7.18 -2.02
C ILE A 60 -8.88 7.74 -2.56
N SER A 61 -9.21 7.40 -3.81
CA SER A 61 -10.52 7.71 -4.38
C SER A 61 -11.60 6.76 -3.84
N LYS A 62 -12.88 7.17 -3.89
CA LYS A 62 -14.00 6.32 -3.40
C LYS A 62 -14.04 4.94 -4.05
N TYR A 63 -13.76 4.85 -5.35
CA TYR A 63 -13.77 3.60 -6.11
C TYR A 63 -12.63 2.67 -5.70
N ILE A 64 -11.42 3.22 -5.50
CA ILE A 64 -10.28 2.43 -5.03
C ILE A 64 -10.50 2.00 -3.59
N LYS A 65 -11.09 2.86 -2.75
CA LYS A 65 -11.43 2.53 -1.35
C LYS A 65 -12.37 1.32 -1.25
N SER A 66 -13.44 1.28 -2.05
CA SER A 66 -14.34 0.11 -2.06
C SER A 66 -13.63 -1.18 -2.48
N ARG A 67 -12.67 -1.08 -3.43
CA ARG A 67 -11.89 -2.23 -3.87
C ARG A 67 -10.90 -2.68 -2.79
N VAL A 68 -10.20 -1.75 -2.16
CA VAL A 68 -9.28 -2.02 -1.04
C VAL A 68 -10.02 -2.73 0.10
N GLU A 69 -11.18 -2.24 0.53
CA GLU A 69 -11.93 -2.89 1.62
C GLU A 69 -12.37 -4.34 1.30
N GLN A 70 -12.57 -4.68 0.03
CA GLN A 70 -12.96 -6.03 -0.38
C GLN A 70 -11.77 -6.97 -0.55
N GLU A 71 -10.60 -6.43 -0.94
CA GLU A 71 -9.46 -7.22 -1.42
C GLU A 71 -8.26 -7.19 -0.47
N LYS A 72 -8.22 -6.28 0.52
CA LYS A 72 -7.03 -6.04 1.33
C LYS A 72 -6.64 -7.23 2.21
N ILE A 73 -5.36 -7.58 2.16
CA ILE A 73 -4.72 -8.56 3.03
C ILE A 73 -3.69 -7.83 3.88
N LEU A 74 -3.81 -7.91 5.20
CA LEU A 74 -2.83 -7.32 6.12
C LEU A 74 -1.49 -8.06 5.98
N ILE A 75 -0.45 -7.34 5.59
CA ILE A 75 0.91 -7.88 5.44
C ILE A 75 1.90 -7.33 6.47
N TYR A 76 1.59 -6.19 7.09
CA TYR A 76 2.42 -5.60 8.13
C TYR A 76 1.57 -4.77 9.09
N GLU A 77 1.84 -4.91 10.39
CA GLU A 77 1.28 -4.06 11.44
C GLU A 77 2.39 -3.65 12.42
N ARG A 78 2.52 -2.35 12.65
CA ARG A 78 3.30 -1.77 13.73
C ARG A 78 2.39 -1.00 14.68
N LYS A 79 2.23 -1.53 15.88
CA LYS A 79 1.53 -0.84 16.96
C LYS A 79 2.35 0.38 17.41
N ALA A 80 1.67 1.43 17.87
CA ALA A 80 2.36 2.46 18.63
C ALA A 80 2.87 1.81 19.93
N ALA A 81 4.09 2.17 20.33
CA ALA A 81 4.61 1.80 21.64
C ALA A 81 3.80 2.47 22.76
#